data_AF-A0A269PVE1-F1
#
_entry.id   AF-A0A269PVE1-F1
#
_cell.length_a   1.000
_cell.length_b   1.000
_cell.length_c   1.000
_cell.angle_alpha   90.00
_cell.angle_beta   90.00
_cell.angle_gamma   90.00
#
_symmetry.space_group_name_H-M   'P 1'
#
loop_
_entity.id
_entity.type
_entity.pdbx_description
1 polymer ?
#
loop_
_entity_poly.entity_id
_entity_poly.type
_entity_poly.pdbx_seq_one_letter_code
_entity_poly.pdbx_strand_id
1 'polypeptide(L)'
;MTQAIIQPGALFKQIKPILDSKNTNYPTGLGIAHGTCQSVAIAGYTMGGGWGPWTRLHGMGCERLAGATIVLGDGSIRYLGTSAIYHNENSQYNDEQNNNLLWAIRGGGGLSYGIVTEFFFIPFKLPEFPTSFVIKSTDFITKIKAIDIIAAWEKVIEPHNNPHLIGTNLQVIAKGVACDEDVSDDAVLDWQFNGHFGGTRGEFEKMINDWAESVIIRINNNPYYDDAQKYVMIKDIKQEVVKILNPSNINIQTSVTVKNTQGYPFIFESWDRRLNNGLSLEVDCPAPHKLTSRMPTPKWDETSRKQLVRSLQSTLLNVNKCEPSNFSATDDKDTSIEAYITLGAISGKFYAEKQNLPEPERIKISFPYQDRAFTIQYQAWWNQSSGKYCEMSPETKEQKIPTRFHENRAQDWIETCREFHIPHTSGSFISFKDASVPTKDYFSDNYQALINTKLTSSKDEKCLLRSRKTII
;
A
#
# COMPACT_ATOMS: atom_id res chain seq x y z
N MET A 1 -21.54 -20.41 6.34
CA MET A 1 -21.05 -19.07 5.93
C MET A 1 -20.48 -19.19 4.52
N THR A 2 -20.76 -18.24 3.62
CA THR A 2 -20.19 -18.27 2.26
C THR A 2 -18.67 -18.09 2.32
N GLN A 3 -17.93 -18.89 1.55
CA GLN A 3 -16.47 -18.83 1.48
C GLN A 3 -16.01 -18.84 0.02
N ALA A 4 -14.86 -18.21 -0.23
CA ALA A 4 -14.16 -18.30 -1.50
C ALA A 4 -12.92 -19.20 -1.32
N ILE A 5 -12.85 -20.29 -2.10
CA ILE A 5 -11.70 -21.19 -2.12
C ILE A 5 -10.80 -20.76 -3.28
N ILE A 6 -9.56 -20.39 -2.97
CA ILE A 6 -8.63 -19.80 -3.94
C ILE A 6 -7.29 -20.51 -3.85
N GLN A 7 -6.80 -20.99 -4.98
CA GLN A 7 -5.46 -21.58 -5.09
C GLN A 7 -4.37 -20.50 -5.02
N PRO A 8 -3.18 -20.83 -4.49
CA PRO A 8 -2.13 -19.85 -4.16
C PRO A 8 -1.61 -19.05 -5.36
N GLY A 9 -1.61 -19.66 -6.56
CA GLY A 9 -1.12 -19.03 -7.79
C GLY A 9 -2.11 -18.07 -8.45
N ALA A 10 -3.34 -17.93 -7.92
CA ALA A 10 -4.34 -17.06 -8.50
C ALA A 10 -3.92 -15.60 -8.38
N LEU A 11 -3.88 -14.91 -9.53
CA LEU A 11 -3.65 -13.47 -9.61
C LEU A 11 -4.96 -12.73 -9.38
N PHE A 12 -4.90 -11.51 -8.83
CA PHE A 12 -6.11 -10.71 -8.64
C PHE A 12 -6.94 -10.58 -9.93
N LYS A 13 -6.33 -10.29 -11.09
CA LYS A 13 -7.04 -10.23 -12.40
C LYS A 13 -7.86 -11.47 -12.74
N GLN A 14 -7.47 -12.64 -12.24
CA GLN A 14 -8.18 -13.89 -12.48
C GLN A 14 -9.34 -14.11 -11.49
N ILE A 15 -9.24 -13.56 -10.28
CA ILE A 15 -10.21 -13.80 -9.21
C ILE A 15 -11.50 -12.98 -9.42
N LYS A 16 -11.39 -11.71 -9.81
CA LYS A 16 -12.55 -10.79 -9.93
C LYS A 16 -13.64 -11.31 -10.87
N PRO A 17 -13.33 -11.72 -12.13
CA PRO A 17 -14.37 -12.16 -13.06
C PRO A 17 -15.12 -13.39 -12.53
N ILE A 18 -14.42 -14.28 -11.81
CA ILE A 18 -15.03 -15.46 -11.18
C ILE A 18 -15.97 -15.02 -10.07
N LEU A 19 -15.54 -14.13 -9.16
CA LEU A 19 -16.41 -13.60 -8.10
C LEU A 19 -17.66 -12.92 -8.67
N ASP A 20 -17.51 -12.07 -9.68
CA ASP A 20 -18.63 -11.39 -10.33
C ASP A 20 -19.63 -12.37 -10.95
N SER A 21 -19.14 -13.42 -11.62
CA SER A 21 -19.98 -14.46 -12.23
C SER A 21 -20.82 -15.23 -11.20
N LYS A 22 -20.34 -15.32 -9.95
CA LYS A 22 -21.00 -16.04 -8.86
C LYS A 22 -21.91 -15.14 -8.01
N ASN A 23 -21.91 -13.83 -8.25
CA ASN A 23 -22.67 -12.83 -7.51
C ASN A 23 -24.16 -12.75 -7.93
N THR A 24 -24.79 -13.87 -8.33
CA THR A 24 -26.20 -13.88 -8.75
C THR A 24 -27.18 -13.64 -7.59
N ASN A 25 -26.80 -14.02 -6.37
CA ASN A 25 -27.64 -13.92 -5.16
C ASN A 25 -27.31 -12.72 -4.24
N TYR A 26 -26.38 -11.85 -4.65
CA TYR A 26 -25.95 -10.71 -3.86
C TYR A 26 -26.22 -9.41 -4.64
N PRO A 27 -27.17 -8.57 -4.21
CA PRO A 27 -27.56 -7.35 -4.95
C PRO A 27 -26.37 -6.45 -5.30
N THR A 28 -25.46 -6.21 -4.36
CA THR A 28 -24.22 -5.43 -4.57
C THR A 28 -23.01 -6.27 -4.95
N GLY A 29 -23.14 -7.60 -4.95
CA GLY A 29 -22.03 -8.52 -5.13
C GLY A 29 -21.13 -8.68 -3.89
N LEU A 30 -20.26 -9.68 -3.95
CA LEU A 30 -19.22 -9.97 -2.99
C LEU A 30 -17.83 -9.61 -3.52
N GLY A 31 -16.99 -9.09 -2.64
CA GLY A 31 -15.56 -8.87 -2.84
C GLY A 31 -14.72 -9.65 -1.84
N ILE A 32 -13.41 -9.67 -2.10
CA ILE A 32 -12.39 -10.12 -1.17
C ILE A 32 -11.37 -9.00 -0.98
N ALA A 33 -10.55 -9.07 0.07
CA ALA A 33 -9.46 -8.13 0.23
C ALA A 33 -8.38 -8.40 -0.84
N HIS A 34 -7.86 -7.34 -1.45
CA HIS A 34 -6.85 -7.41 -2.50
C HIS A 34 -5.98 -6.14 -2.49
N GLY A 35 -4.83 -6.22 -3.16
CA GLY A 35 -3.98 -5.07 -3.45
C GLY A 35 -4.39 -4.33 -4.72
N THR A 36 -3.64 -3.30 -5.09
CA THR A 36 -3.93 -2.46 -6.26
C THR A 36 -3.30 -2.95 -7.55
N CYS A 37 -2.33 -3.85 -7.49
CA CYS A 37 -1.66 -4.38 -8.68
C CYS A 37 -2.30 -5.71 -9.08
N GLN A 38 -2.99 -5.75 -10.21
CA GLN A 38 -3.82 -6.89 -10.62
C GLN A 38 -3.08 -8.22 -10.80
N SER A 39 -1.78 -8.18 -11.04
CA SER A 39 -0.91 -9.33 -11.22
C SER A 39 -0.44 -9.98 -9.92
N VAL A 40 -0.66 -9.32 -8.78
CA VAL A 40 -0.19 -9.83 -7.50
C VAL A 40 -0.97 -11.11 -7.21
N ALA A 41 -0.22 -12.16 -6.86
CA ALA A 41 -0.78 -13.43 -6.46
C ALA A 41 -1.31 -13.37 -5.01
N ILE A 42 -2.45 -14.03 -4.78
CA ILE A 42 -3.15 -14.02 -3.49
C ILE A 42 -2.30 -14.57 -2.33
N ALA A 43 -1.43 -15.54 -2.60
CA ALA A 43 -0.65 -16.22 -1.58
C ALA A 43 0.34 -15.29 -0.87
N GLY A 44 1.22 -14.64 -1.62
CA GLY A 44 2.22 -13.73 -1.08
C GLY A 44 1.58 -12.50 -0.43
N TYR A 45 0.50 -11.98 -1.03
CA TYR A 45 -0.29 -10.89 -0.48
C TYR A 45 -0.84 -11.25 0.90
N THR A 46 -1.55 -12.37 1.01
CA THR A 46 -2.23 -12.79 2.25
C THR A 46 -1.23 -13.14 3.34
N MET A 47 -0.21 -13.93 3.02
CA MET A 47 0.77 -14.37 4.02
C MET A 47 1.73 -13.27 4.47
N GLY A 48 1.83 -12.17 3.72
CA GLY A 48 2.54 -10.96 4.13
C GLY A 48 1.68 -9.93 4.89
N GLY A 49 0.40 -10.21 5.09
CA GLY A 49 -0.57 -9.32 5.73
C GLY A 49 -1.65 -8.92 4.74
N GLY A 50 -1.27 -8.28 3.64
CA GLY A 50 -2.18 -7.94 2.55
C GLY A 50 -2.84 -6.58 2.75
N TRP A 51 -2.07 -5.52 2.61
CA TRP A 51 -2.59 -4.15 2.61
C TRP A 51 -3.21 -3.79 1.25
N GLY A 52 -4.33 -3.07 1.27
CA GLY A 52 -4.93 -2.55 0.06
C GLY A 52 -6.15 -1.66 0.33
N PRO A 53 -6.93 -1.32 -0.70
CA PRO A 53 -8.06 -0.41 -0.57
C PRO A 53 -9.05 -0.76 0.52
N TRP A 54 -9.27 -2.05 0.80
CA TRP A 54 -10.29 -2.49 1.76
C TRP A 54 -9.82 -2.50 3.21
N THR A 55 -8.53 -2.22 3.48
CA THR A 55 -7.93 -2.43 4.80
C THR A 55 -8.67 -1.68 5.91
N ARG A 56 -9.09 -0.43 5.67
CA ARG A 56 -9.79 0.39 6.67
C ARG A 56 -11.14 -0.17 7.10
N LEU A 57 -11.88 -0.76 6.16
CA LEU A 57 -13.25 -1.27 6.37
C LEU A 57 -13.29 -2.74 6.75
N HIS A 58 -12.29 -3.51 6.33
CA HIS A 58 -12.36 -4.97 6.33
C HIS A 58 -11.13 -5.67 6.88
N GLY A 59 -10.14 -4.91 7.34
CA GLY A 59 -8.90 -5.45 7.85
C GLY A 59 -7.89 -5.78 6.75
N MET A 60 -6.69 -6.17 7.16
CA MET A 60 -5.68 -6.72 6.25
C MET A 60 -6.23 -7.98 5.54
N GLY A 61 -5.70 -8.30 4.37
CA GLY A 61 -6.12 -9.48 3.60
C GLY A 61 -6.04 -10.78 4.40
N CYS A 62 -5.04 -10.91 5.27
CA CYS A 62 -4.87 -12.03 6.18
C CYS A 62 -6.00 -12.18 7.20
N GLU A 63 -6.69 -11.10 7.57
CA GLU A 63 -7.83 -11.14 8.50
C GLU A 63 -9.07 -11.74 7.88
N ARG A 64 -9.10 -11.92 6.56
CA ARG A 64 -10.18 -12.62 5.86
C ARG A 64 -9.90 -14.09 5.62
N LEU A 65 -8.71 -14.59 5.97
CA LEU A 65 -8.36 -15.98 5.78
C LEU A 65 -8.96 -16.85 6.89
N ALA A 66 -9.98 -17.67 6.60
CA ALA A 66 -10.65 -18.55 7.56
C ALA A 66 -10.02 -19.94 7.70
N GLY A 67 -9.28 -20.39 6.68
CA GLY A 67 -8.65 -21.69 6.68
C GLY A 67 -7.72 -21.86 5.49
N ALA A 68 -6.88 -22.89 5.54
CA ALA A 68 -5.95 -23.20 4.46
C ALA A 68 -5.59 -24.69 4.45
N THR A 69 -5.19 -25.21 3.30
CA THR A 69 -4.57 -26.53 3.19
C THR A 69 -3.07 -26.34 2.97
N ILE A 70 -2.23 -26.97 3.78
CA ILE A 70 -0.78 -26.76 3.78
C ILE A 70 -0.02 -28.07 3.75
N VAL A 71 1.03 -28.14 2.93
CA VAL A 71 2.02 -29.22 2.92
C VAL A 71 3.20 -28.81 3.79
N LEU A 72 3.52 -29.61 4.80
CA LEU A 72 4.60 -29.36 5.76
C LEU A 72 5.97 -29.85 5.23
N GLY A 73 7.05 -29.58 5.97
CA GLY A 73 8.43 -29.92 5.56
C GLY A 73 8.69 -31.42 5.39
N ASP A 74 7.91 -32.28 6.05
CA ASP A 74 7.95 -33.73 5.89
C ASP A 74 7.04 -34.27 4.77
N GLY A 75 6.36 -33.37 4.05
CA GLY A 75 5.40 -33.71 3.00
C GLY A 75 3.99 -34.04 3.50
N SER A 76 3.74 -34.04 4.82
CA SER A 76 2.41 -34.28 5.34
C SER A 76 1.47 -33.10 5.09
N ILE A 77 0.18 -33.40 4.86
CA ILE A 77 -0.86 -32.39 4.64
C ILE A 77 -1.51 -32.05 5.98
N ARG A 78 -1.81 -30.76 6.20
CA ARG A 78 -2.66 -30.28 7.28
C ARG A 78 -3.79 -29.41 6.75
N TYR A 79 -4.95 -29.54 7.38
CA TYR A 79 -6.16 -28.79 7.08
C TYR A 79 -6.41 -27.81 8.22
N LEU A 80 -6.23 -26.53 7.96
CA LEU A 80 -6.25 -25.46 8.95
C LEU A 80 -7.61 -24.76 8.96
N GLY A 81 -8.16 -24.49 10.15
CA GLY A 81 -9.41 -23.75 10.31
C GLY A 81 -10.54 -24.34 9.47
N THR A 82 -11.27 -23.52 8.72
CA THR A 82 -12.43 -24.02 7.95
C THR A 82 -12.08 -24.99 6.82
N SER A 83 -10.81 -25.11 6.42
CA SER A 83 -10.35 -26.16 5.51
C SER A 83 -10.58 -27.56 6.11
N ALA A 84 -10.38 -27.72 7.43
CA ALA A 84 -10.62 -28.98 8.13
C ALA A 84 -12.07 -29.45 8.00
N ILE A 85 -13.03 -28.53 8.17
CA ILE A 85 -14.45 -28.84 8.01
C ILE A 85 -14.77 -29.22 6.56
N TYR A 86 -14.25 -28.45 5.60
CA TYR A 86 -14.48 -28.69 4.17
C TYR A 86 -13.98 -30.07 3.71
N HIS A 87 -12.84 -30.50 4.23
CA HIS A 87 -12.22 -31.79 3.91
C HIS A 87 -12.61 -32.94 4.86
N ASN A 88 -13.60 -32.74 5.75
CA ASN A 88 -14.06 -33.74 6.74
C ASN A 88 -13.00 -34.20 7.77
N GLU A 89 -12.07 -33.32 8.09
CA GLU A 89 -10.94 -33.54 9.01
C GLU A 89 -11.16 -32.82 10.35
N ASN A 90 -12.36 -32.94 10.94
CA ASN A 90 -12.80 -32.13 12.08
C ASN A 90 -11.89 -32.20 13.32
N SER A 91 -11.13 -33.29 13.50
CA SER A 91 -10.12 -33.40 14.57
C SER A 91 -9.01 -32.35 14.45
N GLN A 92 -8.75 -31.84 13.23
CA GLN A 92 -7.74 -30.85 12.94
C GLN A 92 -8.21 -29.40 13.12
N TYR A 93 -9.53 -29.17 13.24
CA TYR A 93 -10.12 -27.82 13.28
C TYR A 93 -9.67 -26.98 14.48
N ASN A 94 -9.50 -27.63 15.63
CA ASN A 94 -9.10 -26.99 16.89
C ASN A 94 -7.77 -27.52 17.45
N ASP A 95 -6.97 -28.19 16.60
CA ASP A 95 -5.63 -28.62 16.97
C ASP A 95 -4.70 -27.41 17.20
N GLU A 96 -3.91 -27.44 18.28
CA GLU A 96 -3.05 -26.31 18.66
C GLU A 96 -1.97 -26.01 17.61
N GLN A 97 -1.34 -27.05 17.04
CA GLN A 97 -0.30 -26.86 16.03
C GLN A 97 -0.90 -26.26 14.76
N ASN A 98 -2.09 -26.70 14.36
CA ASN A 98 -2.82 -26.15 13.23
C ASN A 98 -3.30 -24.71 13.47
N ASN A 99 -3.74 -24.40 14.68
CA ASN A 99 -4.11 -23.04 15.07
C ASN A 99 -2.91 -22.09 15.02
N ASN A 100 -1.74 -22.54 15.48
CA ASN A 100 -0.49 -21.79 15.38
C ASN A 100 -0.06 -21.60 13.92
N LEU A 101 -0.16 -22.64 13.07
CA LEU A 101 0.10 -22.53 11.63
C LEU A 101 -0.84 -21.54 10.95
N LEU A 102 -2.15 -21.59 11.25
CA LEU A 102 -3.12 -20.67 10.68
C LEU A 102 -2.83 -19.22 11.09
N TRP A 103 -2.50 -18.99 12.37
CA TRP A 103 -2.07 -17.70 12.86
C TRP A 103 -0.80 -17.21 12.14
N ALA A 104 0.19 -18.08 11.94
CA ALA A 104 1.46 -17.75 11.31
C ALA A 104 1.33 -17.42 9.81
N ILE A 105 0.48 -18.12 9.06
CA ILE A 105 0.21 -17.77 7.65
C ILE A 105 -0.71 -16.55 7.50
N ARG A 106 -1.30 -16.04 8.59
CA ARG A 106 -2.03 -14.76 8.61
C ARG A 106 -1.10 -13.56 8.85
N GLY A 107 -0.09 -13.40 7.99
CA GLY A 107 0.80 -12.23 7.98
C GLY A 107 2.24 -12.46 8.43
N GLY A 108 2.61 -13.68 8.83
CA GLY A 108 3.92 -14.04 9.37
C GLY A 108 4.97 -14.41 8.31
N GLY A 109 4.73 -14.12 7.03
CA GLY A 109 5.62 -14.44 5.91
C GLY A 109 5.48 -15.88 5.43
N GLY A 110 5.20 -16.07 4.14
CA GLY A 110 4.68 -17.35 3.63
C GLY A 110 5.61 -18.56 3.73
N LEU A 111 6.77 -18.51 3.06
CA LEU A 111 7.61 -19.70 2.81
C LEU A 111 8.10 -20.38 4.10
N SER A 112 8.00 -19.77 5.29
CA SER A 112 8.54 -20.36 6.51
C SER A 112 7.77 -21.60 6.99
N TYR A 113 6.47 -21.74 6.77
CA TYR A 113 5.67 -22.73 7.53
C TYR A 113 5.22 -23.96 6.72
N GLY A 114 5.31 -23.89 5.40
CA GLY A 114 4.85 -24.93 4.50
C GLY A 114 4.50 -24.38 3.12
N ILE A 115 4.01 -25.25 2.24
CA ILE A 115 3.49 -24.88 0.92
C ILE A 115 1.97 -24.90 1.01
N VAL A 116 1.34 -23.73 1.03
CA VAL A 116 -0.12 -23.63 1.02
C VAL A 116 -0.65 -23.99 -0.37
N THR A 117 -1.61 -24.91 -0.44
CA THR A 117 -2.23 -25.39 -1.69
C THR A 117 -3.64 -24.83 -1.90
N GLU A 118 -4.32 -24.44 -0.82
CA GLU A 118 -5.67 -23.86 -0.85
C GLU A 118 -5.81 -22.80 0.24
N PHE A 119 -6.49 -21.70 -0.08
CA PHE A 119 -6.93 -20.70 0.88
C PHE A 119 -8.45 -20.59 0.90
N PHE A 120 -9.02 -20.45 2.10
CA PHE A 120 -10.45 -20.26 2.33
C PHE A 120 -10.67 -18.86 2.88
N PHE A 121 -11.23 -17.96 2.07
CA PHE A 121 -11.49 -16.57 2.44
C PHE A 121 -12.95 -16.31 2.80
N ILE A 122 -13.18 -15.42 3.76
CA ILE A 122 -14.50 -14.84 4.04
C ILE A 122 -14.69 -13.57 3.19
N PRO A 123 -15.52 -13.62 2.14
CA PRO A 123 -15.82 -12.44 1.33
C PRO A 123 -16.65 -11.41 2.13
N PHE A 124 -16.78 -10.20 1.57
CA PHE A 124 -17.63 -9.14 2.09
C PHE A 124 -18.53 -8.57 1.01
N LYS A 125 -19.65 -7.97 1.43
CA LYS A 125 -20.54 -7.25 0.51
C LYS A 125 -19.85 -5.98 0.02
N LEU A 126 -19.99 -5.68 -1.26
CA LEU A 126 -19.50 -4.45 -1.85
C LEU A 126 -20.49 -3.30 -1.59
N PRO A 127 -20.01 -2.05 -1.48
CA PRO A 127 -20.88 -0.90 -1.27
C PRO A 127 -21.71 -0.58 -2.52
N GLU A 128 -22.86 0.05 -2.33
CA GLU A 128 -23.80 0.33 -3.43
C GLU A 128 -23.33 1.47 -4.33
N PHE A 129 -22.66 2.48 -3.76
CA PHE A 129 -22.25 3.71 -4.45
C PHE A 129 -20.71 3.87 -4.47
N PRO A 130 -20.00 3.15 -5.36
CA PRO A 130 -18.57 3.30 -5.55
C PRO A 130 -18.17 4.61 -6.26
N THR A 131 -17.28 5.38 -5.63
CA THR A 131 -16.56 6.51 -6.23
C THR A 131 -15.05 6.36 -6.10
N SER A 132 -14.30 6.52 -7.18
CA SER A 132 -12.83 6.68 -7.14
C SER A 132 -12.47 8.13 -7.40
N PHE A 133 -11.46 8.65 -6.73
CA PHE A 133 -10.98 10.01 -6.94
C PHE A 133 -9.45 10.08 -6.88
N VAL A 134 -8.91 11.06 -7.63
CA VAL A 134 -7.51 11.47 -7.61
C VAL A 134 -7.47 12.99 -7.55
N ILE A 135 -6.70 13.54 -6.61
CA ILE A 135 -6.46 14.98 -6.45
C ILE A 135 -4.95 15.20 -6.44
N LYS A 136 -4.44 16.09 -7.29
CA LYS A 136 -2.99 16.32 -7.47
C LYS A 136 -2.60 17.73 -7.06
N SER A 137 -1.35 17.90 -6.62
CA SER A 137 -0.78 19.23 -6.36
C SER A 137 -0.80 20.14 -7.59
N THR A 138 -0.78 19.57 -8.80
CA THR A 138 -0.85 20.30 -10.08
C THR A 138 -2.23 20.85 -10.41
N ASP A 139 -3.27 20.38 -9.72
CA ASP A 139 -4.62 20.91 -9.90
C ASP A 139 -4.73 22.32 -9.29
N PHE A 140 -3.90 22.62 -8.29
CA PHE A 140 -3.86 23.90 -7.58
C PHE A 140 -2.87 24.87 -8.23
N ILE A 141 -3.26 26.14 -8.38
CA ILE A 141 -2.37 27.21 -8.83
C ILE A 141 -1.33 27.49 -7.74
N THR A 142 -1.77 27.44 -6.48
CA THR A 142 -0.94 27.73 -5.31
C THR A 142 -0.23 26.49 -4.81
N LYS A 143 1.00 26.71 -4.35
CA LYS A 143 1.85 25.67 -3.79
C LYS A 143 1.65 25.59 -2.27
N ILE A 144 1.14 24.46 -1.82
CA ILE A 144 0.86 24.18 -0.40
C ILE A 144 1.99 23.34 0.16
N LYS A 145 2.42 23.64 1.39
CA LYS A 145 3.48 22.90 2.06
C LYS A 145 3.09 21.45 2.30
N ALA A 146 4.04 20.53 2.11
CA ALA A 146 3.78 19.10 2.21
C ALA A 146 3.28 18.70 3.61
N ILE A 147 3.80 19.34 4.66
CA ILE A 147 3.37 19.10 6.04
C ILE A 147 1.87 19.37 6.25
N ASP A 148 1.33 20.43 5.66
CA ASP A 148 -0.08 20.81 5.80
C ASP A 148 -0.99 19.81 5.07
N ILE A 149 -0.55 19.32 3.91
CA ILE A 149 -1.28 18.33 3.12
C ILE A 149 -1.27 16.95 3.80
N ILE A 150 -0.11 16.49 4.27
CA ILE A 150 0.00 15.23 5.03
C ILE A 150 -0.90 15.30 6.26
N ALA A 151 -0.86 16.43 6.97
CA ALA A 151 -1.65 16.62 8.18
C ALA A 151 -3.16 16.73 7.92
N ALA A 152 -3.59 17.22 6.76
CA ALA A 152 -4.99 17.20 6.34
C ALA A 152 -5.43 15.79 5.92
N TRP A 153 -4.57 15.03 5.23
CA TRP A 153 -4.84 13.64 4.87
C TRP A 153 -4.93 12.72 6.10
N GLU A 154 -4.09 12.92 7.11
CA GLU A 154 -4.17 12.18 8.38
C GLU A 154 -5.55 12.33 9.05
N LYS A 155 -6.15 13.54 9.01
CA LYS A 155 -7.50 13.77 9.53
C LYS A 155 -8.57 12.98 8.76
N VAL A 156 -8.39 12.79 7.46
CA VAL A 156 -9.33 12.02 6.62
C VAL A 156 -9.38 10.55 7.04
N ILE A 157 -8.24 9.98 7.45
CA ILE A 157 -8.10 8.55 7.75
C ILE A 157 -8.40 8.18 9.20
N GLU A 158 -8.62 9.16 10.08
CA GLU A 158 -8.98 8.94 11.49
C GLU A 158 -10.12 7.91 11.61
N PRO A 159 -10.09 6.99 12.59
CA PRO A 159 -11.01 5.84 12.62
C PRO A 159 -12.50 6.18 12.63
N HIS A 160 -12.86 7.32 13.23
CA HIS A 160 -14.25 7.78 13.36
C HIS A 160 -14.67 8.74 12.24
N ASN A 161 -13.73 9.18 11.41
CA ASN A 161 -14.00 10.04 10.27
C ASN A 161 -14.27 9.16 9.03
N ASN A 162 -15.21 9.62 8.19
CA ASN A 162 -15.46 9.07 6.86
C ASN A 162 -15.68 7.54 6.86
N PRO A 163 -16.76 7.03 7.47
CA PRO A 163 -17.04 5.59 7.55
C PRO A 163 -17.27 4.92 6.18
N HIS A 164 -17.55 5.71 5.14
CA HIS A 164 -17.72 5.26 3.76
C HIS A 164 -16.42 5.31 2.95
N LEU A 165 -15.33 5.87 3.48
CA LEU A 165 -14.03 5.83 2.82
C LEU A 165 -13.47 4.41 2.88
N ILE A 166 -13.49 3.72 1.75
CA ILE A 166 -13.01 2.35 1.60
C ILE A 166 -11.52 2.29 1.92
N GLY A 167 -10.73 3.12 1.23
CA GLY A 167 -9.30 3.26 1.44
C GLY A 167 -8.74 4.47 0.72
N THR A 168 -7.51 4.82 1.07
CA THR A 168 -6.80 5.96 0.47
C THR A 168 -5.29 5.79 0.63
N ASN A 169 -4.54 6.41 -0.27
CA ASN A 169 -3.16 6.75 -0.03
C ASN A 169 -2.85 8.22 -0.40
N LEU A 170 -1.76 8.74 0.17
CA LEU A 170 -1.15 10.00 -0.23
C LEU A 170 0.26 9.71 -0.75
N GLN A 171 0.50 9.98 -2.03
CA GLN A 171 1.84 9.98 -2.60
C GLN A 171 2.47 11.36 -2.41
N VAL A 172 3.73 11.42 -1.99
CA VAL A 172 4.51 12.67 -1.88
C VAL A 172 5.83 12.48 -2.61
N ILE A 173 6.07 13.32 -3.61
CA ILE A 173 7.24 13.24 -4.50
C ILE A 173 8.46 13.83 -3.79
N ALA A 174 9.56 13.09 -3.79
CA ALA A 174 10.82 13.54 -3.25
C ALA A 174 11.48 14.56 -4.19
N LYS A 175 12.25 15.49 -3.62
CA LYS A 175 12.82 16.63 -4.33
C LYS A 175 14.34 16.63 -4.28
N GLY A 176 14.97 16.85 -5.43
CA GLY A 176 16.40 17.17 -5.51
C GLY A 176 16.72 18.56 -4.95
N VAL A 177 17.72 18.67 -4.09
CA VAL A 177 18.23 19.96 -3.56
C VAL A 177 19.67 20.22 -3.97
N ALA A 178 20.13 21.47 -3.98
CA ALA A 178 21.49 21.80 -4.42
C ALA A 178 22.51 21.42 -3.34
N CYS A 179 22.25 21.74 -2.09
CA CYS A 179 23.06 21.34 -0.94
C CYS A 179 22.18 20.96 0.26
N ASP A 180 22.78 20.41 1.30
CA ASP A 180 22.04 19.88 2.45
C ASP A 180 21.41 21.01 3.29
N GLU A 181 21.94 22.23 3.19
CA GLU A 181 21.40 23.45 3.81
C GLU A 181 20.04 23.87 3.22
N ASP A 182 19.73 23.45 1.99
CA ASP A 182 18.44 23.73 1.34
C ASP A 182 17.28 22.89 1.89
N VAL A 183 17.58 21.86 2.71
CA VAL A 183 16.56 20.94 3.26
C VAL A 183 15.73 21.64 4.33
N SER A 184 14.43 21.80 4.04
CA SER A 184 13.48 22.41 4.98
C SER A 184 12.46 21.42 5.55
N ASP A 185 12.01 21.63 6.78
CA ASP A 185 10.93 20.83 7.38
C ASP A 185 9.52 21.25 6.94
N ASP A 186 9.43 22.36 6.23
CA ASP A 186 8.20 22.98 5.74
C ASP A 186 8.16 23.09 4.21
N ALA A 187 8.92 22.24 3.52
CA ALA A 187 9.05 22.28 2.07
C ALA A 187 7.70 22.10 1.33
N VAL A 188 7.58 22.77 0.19
CA VAL A 188 6.58 22.43 -0.83
C VAL A 188 7.10 21.25 -1.62
N LEU A 189 6.33 20.16 -1.61
CA LEU A 189 6.57 18.96 -2.42
C LEU A 189 5.32 18.68 -3.25
N ASP A 190 5.49 18.09 -4.44
CA ASP A 190 4.35 17.64 -5.22
C ASP A 190 3.75 16.38 -4.60
N TRP A 191 2.45 16.20 -4.78
CA TRP A 191 1.69 15.15 -4.11
C TRP A 191 0.47 14.72 -4.92
N GLN A 192 -0.01 13.51 -4.63
CA GLN A 192 -1.22 12.94 -5.20
C GLN A 192 -2.02 12.21 -4.12
N PHE A 193 -3.25 12.67 -3.87
CA PHE A 193 -4.20 12.07 -2.95
C PHE A 193 -5.19 11.20 -3.72
N ASN A 194 -5.15 9.89 -3.45
CA ASN A 194 -5.98 8.89 -4.09
C ASN A 194 -6.98 8.29 -3.09
N GLY A 195 -8.25 8.12 -3.44
CA GLY A 195 -9.23 7.49 -2.52
C GLY A 195 -10.46 6.84 -3.18
N HIS A 196 -10.95 5.79 -2.52
CA HIS A 196 -12.07 4.94 -2.94
C HIS A 196 -13.13 5.11 -1.89
N PHE A 197 -14.34 5.45 -2.30
CA PHE A 197 -15.44 5.79 -1.44
C PHE A 197 -16.66 4.94 -1.79
N GLY A 198 -17.37 4.44 -0.78
CA GLY A 198 -18.50 3.52 -0.90
C GLY A 198 -19.76 4.11 -0.28
N GLY A 199 -20.12 5.32 -0.67
CA GLY A 199 -21.23 6.09 -0.11
C GLY A 199 -21.82 7.03 -1.16
N THR A 200 -22.93 7.67 -0.80
CA THR A 200 -23.65 8.60 -1.67
C THR A 200 -22.77 9.78 -2.09
N ARG A 201 -23.18 10.45 -3.16
CA ARG A 201 -22.51 11.66 -3.63
C ARG A 201 -22.41 12.75 -2.55
N GLY A 202 -23.48 12.99 -1.79
CA GLY A 202 -23.48 13.99 -0.72
C GLY A 202 -22.49 13.66 0.40
N GLU A 203 -22.36 12.38 0.76
CA GLU A 203 -21.36 11.94 1.76
C GLU A 203 -19.93 12.08 1.24
N PHE A 204 -19.71 11.82 -0.06
CA PHE A 204 -18.42 12.03 -0.71
C PHE A 204 -18.07 13.53 -0.78
N GLU A 205 -19.00 14.37 -1.21
CA GLU A 205 -18.85 15.83 -1.23
C GLU A 205 -18.53 16.38 0.16
N LYS A 206 -19.19 15.86 1.21
CA LYS A 206 -18.87 16.23 2.59
C LYS A 206 -17.42 15.89 2.94
N MET A 207 -16.94 14.69 2.64
CA MET A 207 -15.55 14.30 2.94
C MET A 207 -14.53 15.22 2.26
N ILE A 208 -14.74 15.55 0.97
CA ILE A 208 -13.82 16.42 0.23
C ILE A 208 -13.85 17.85 0.80
N ASN A 209 -15.03 18.36 1.16
CA ASN A 209 -15.15 19.68 1.81
C ASN A 209 -14.47 19.69 3.18
N ASP A 210 -14.68 18.67 4.02
CA ASP A 210 -14.04 18.55 5.34
C ASP A 210 -12.51 18.50 5.21
N TRP A 211 -11.99 17.80 4.18
CA TRP A 211 -10.56 17.78 3.87
C TRP A 211 -10.04 19.17 3.46
N ALA A 212 -10.73 19.82 2.52
CA ALA A 212 -10.33 21.16 2.06
C ALA A 212 -10.38 22.21 3.17
N GLU A 213 -11.40 22.17 4.03
CA GLU A 213 -11.47 22.99 5.23
C GLU A 213 -10.30 22.71 6.17
N SER A 214 -9.92 21.44 6.35
CA SER A 214 -8.73 21.09 7.13
C SER A 214 -7.45 21.69 6.55
N VAL A 215 -7.31 21.78 5.23
CA VAL A 215 -6.18 22.45 4.57
C VAL A 215 -6.23 23.97 4.82
N ILE A 216 -7.40 24.58 4.65
CA ILE A 216 -7.62 26.03 4.86
C ILE A 216 -7.30 26.45 6.30
N ILE A 217 -7.75 25.68 7.30
CA ILE A 217 -7.46 25.94 8.72
C ILE A 217 -5.94 25.95 8.95
N ARG A 218 -5.21 25.01 8.34
CA ARG A 218 -3.75 24.94 8.46
C ARG A 218 -3.06 26.13 7.82
N ILE A 219 -3.47 26.52 6.61
CA ILE A 219 -2.94 27.71 5.92
C ILE A 219 -3.14 28.97 6.76
N ASN A 220 -4.33 29.15 7.35
CA ASN A 220 -4.62 30.31 8.21
C ASN A 220 -3.70 30.37 9.44
N ASN A 221 -3.45 29.23 10.07
CA ASN A 221 -2.62 29.10 11.26
C ASN A 221 -1.12 29.03 10.97
N ASN A 222 -0.72 28.91 9.70
CA ASN A 222 0.67 28.77 9.32
C ASN A 222 1.36 30.16 9.32
N PRO A 223 2.37 30.38 10.19
CA PRO A 223 3.01 31.68 10.36
C PRO A 223 3.91 32.09 9.19
N TYR A 224 4.23 31.15 8.29
CA TYR A 224 5.07 31.42 7.13
C TYR A 224 4.33 32.03 5.95
N TYR A 225 3.00 32.16 6.03
CA TYR A 225 2.20 32.84 5.03
C TYR A 225 1.74 34.21 5.54
N ASP A 226 1.89 35.24 4.72
CA ASP A 226 1.25 36.53 4.94
C ASP A 226 -0.25 36.49 4.56
N ASP A 227 -1.00 37.53 4.92
CA ASP A 227 -2.45 37.59 4.69
C ASP A 227 -2.84 37.57 3.20
N ALA A 228 -1.99 38.13 2.33
CA ALA A 228 -2.22 38.14 0.89
C ALA A 228 -2.02 36.73 0.29
N GLN A 229 -0.96 36.03 0.69
CA GLN A 229 -0.70 34.64 0.35
C GLN A 229 -1.85 33.74 0.82
N LYS A 230 -2.26 33.86 2.09
CA LYS A 230 -3.40 33.10 2.65
C LYS A 230 -4.66 33.30 1.83
N TYR A 231 -5.00 34.55 1.50
CA TYR A 231 -6.18 34.87 0.70
C TYR A 231 -6.15 34.19 -0.68
N VAL A 232 -5.03 34.26 -1.40
CA VAL A 232 -4.88 33.66 -2.72
C VAL A 232 -4.98 32.13 -2.64
N MET A 233 -4.31 31.50 -1.68
CA MET A 233 -4.33 30.05 -1.48
C MET A 233 -5.72 29.53 -1.13
N ILE A 234 -6.44 30.21 -0.23
CA ILE A 234 -7.80 29.81 0.18
C ILE A 234 -8.77 29.96 -1.00
N LYS A 235 -8.63 31.01 -1.80
CA LYS A 235 -9.43 31.21 -3.01
C LYS A 235 -9.20 30.08 -4.02
N ASP A 236 -7.94 29.74 -4.27
CA ASP A 236 -7.53 28.66 -5.17
C ASP A 236 -8.10 27.30 -4.71
N ILE A 237 -7.93 26.95 -3.43
CA ILE A 237 -8.49 25.70 -2.86
C ILE A 237 -10.00 25.62 -3.06
N LYS A 238 -10.74 26.70 -2.75
CA LYS A 238 -12.20 26.72 -2.93
C LYS A 238 -12.61 26.54 -4.39
N GLN A 239 -11.86 27.15 -5.32
CA GLN A 239 -12.12 27.01 -6.76
C GLN A 239 -11.83 25.57 -7.23
N GLU A 240 -10.73 24.98 -6.79
CA GLU A 240 -10.39 23.61 -7.16
C GLU A 240 -11.36 22.58 -6.56
N VAL A 241 -11.83 22.77 -5.32
CA VAL A 241 -12.85 21.89 -4.73
C VAL A 241 -14.14 21.89 -5.56
N VAL A 242 -14.57 23.06 -6.06
CA VAL A 242 -15.74 23.13 -6.96
C VAL A 242 -15.50 22.36 -8.26
N LYS A 243 -14.29 22.42 -8.82
CA LYS A 243 -13.92 21.64 -10.02
C LYS A 243 -13.83 20.14 -9.73
N ILE A 244 -13.24 19.76 -8.60
CA ILE A 244 -13.14 18.38 -8.12
C ILE A 244 -14.55 17.80 -8.03
N LEU A 245 -15.45 18.46 -7.31
CA LEU A 245 -16.82 17.98 -7.09
C LEU A 245 -17.75 18.11 -8.31
N ASN A 246 -17.27 18.63 -9.44
CA ASN A 246 -18.06 18.71 -10.66
C ASN A 246 -18.36 17.29 -11.19
N PRO A 247 -19.63 16.93 -11.48
CA PRO A 247 -20.00 15.63 -12.05
C PRO A 247 -19.24 15.24 -13.33
N SER A 248 -18.75 16.22 -14.11
CA SER A 248 -18.02 16.01 -15.35
C SER A 248 -16.51 15.85 -15.17
N ASN A 249 -16.00 15.86 -13.93
CA ASN A 249 -14.57 15.75 -13.68
C ASN A 249 -14.06 14.32 -13.95
N ILE A 250 -13.16 14.17 -14.92
CA ILE A 250 -12.60 12.87 -15.32
C ILE A 250 -11.74 12.20 -14.23
N ASN A 251 -11.19 12.97 -13.31
CA ASN A 251 -10.42 12.47 -12.16
C ASN A 251 -11.33 11.95 -11.03
N ILE A 252 -12.64 12.16 -11.15
CA ILE A 252 -13.65 11.53 -10.29
C ILE A 252 -14.46 10.54 -11.12
N GLN A 253 -14.27 9.26 -10.83
CA GLN A 253 -15.08 8.21 -11.41
C GLN A 253 -16.16 7.81 -10.39
N THR A 254 -17.31 8.47 -10.46
CA THR A 254 -18.53 8.03 -9.79
C THR A 254 -19.20 6.96 -10.64
N SER A 255 -19.34 5.74 -10.11
CA SER A 255 -20.15 4.71 -10.75
C SER A 255 -21.51 4.64 -10.05
N VAL A 256 -22.57 4.98 -10.80
CA VAL A 256 -23.95 5.01 -10.28
C VAL A 256 -24.57 3.61 -10.21
N THR A 257 -23.99 2.62 -10.88
CA THR A 257 -24.65 1.32 -11.09
C THR A 257 -23.92 0.17 -10.42
N VAL A 258 -24.67 -0.51 -9.57
CA VAL A 258 -24.34 -1.65 -8.70
C VAL A 258 -23.80 -2.88 -9.45
N LYS A 259 -24.18 -3.02 -10.72
CA LYS A 259 -23.82 -4.14 -11.60
C LYS A 259 -24.27 -3.76 -13.00
N ASN A 260 -23.36 -3.39 -13.90
CA ASN A 260 -23.70 -3.50 -15.33
C ASN A 260 -23.43 -4.96 -15.76
N THR A 261 -23.63 -5.31 -17.04
CA THR A 261 -23.27 -6.62 -17.58
C THR A 261 -21.78 -7.00 -17.38
N GLN A 262 -20.94 -6.07 -16.89
CA GLN A 262 -19.50 -6.24 -16.64
C GLN A 262 -19.14 -6.34 -15.13
N GLY A 263 -20.10 -6.35 -14.20
CA GLY A 263 -19.86 -6.57 -12.76
C GLY A 263 -19.67 -5.28 -11.93
N TYR A 264 -19.06 -5.41 -10.74
CA TYR A 264 -18.80 -4.27 -9.85
C TYR A 264 -17.69 -3.37 -10.42
N PRO A 265 -17.85 -2.03 -10.43
CA PRO A 265 -17.03 -1.10 -11.22
C PRO A 265 -15.61 -0.90 -10.69
N PHE A 266 -15.33 -1.19 -9.41
CA PHE A 266 -13.95 -1.22 -8.95
C PHE A 266 -13.31 -2.53 -9.37
N ILE A 267 -12.40 -2.40 -10.33
CA ILE A 267 -11.43 -3.41 -10.69
C ILE A 267 -10.20 -3.29 -9.78
N PHE A 268 -9.43 -4.36 -9.72
CA PHE A 268 -8.21 -4.45 -8.92
C PHE A 268 -7.05 -3.60 -9.49
N GLU A 269 -7.35 -2.48 -10.15
CA GLU A 269 -6.38 -1.57 -10.75
C GLU A 269 -5.87 -0.54 -9.77
N SER A 270 -4.61 -0.18 -9.99
CA SER A 270 -3.94 0.84 -9.23
C SER A 270 -4.50 2.22 -9.55
N TRP A 271 -4.50 3.04 -8.51
CA TRP A 271 -5.04 4.38 -8.45
C TRP A 271 -4.54 5.30 -9.58
N ASP A 272 -3.37 4.98 -10.12
CA ASP A 272 -2.57 5.71 -11.09
C ASP A 272 -2.64 5.16 -12.54
N ARG A 273 -3.21 3.96 -12.77
CA ARG A 273 -3.13 3.26 -14.07
C ARG A 273 -4.44 3.13 -14.85
N ARG A 274 -5.51 3.82 -14.40
CA ARG A 274 -6.85 3.73 -15.02
C ARG A 274 -7.08 4.66 -16.21
N LEU A 275 -6.11 5.50 -16.56
CA LEU A 275 -6.18 6.26 -17.80
C LEU A 275 -5.78 5.30 -18.92
N ASN A 276 -6.53 5.24 -20.01
CA ASN A 276 -6.09 4.60 -21.26
C ASN A 276 -4.89 5.38 -21.85
N ASN A 277 -3.75 5.39 -21.16
CA ASN A 277 -2.50 6.00 -21.60
C ASN A 277 -1.69 5.04 -22.50
N GLY A 278 -2.33 3.97 -23.03
CA GLY A 278 -1.72 3.05 -23.99
C GLY A 278 -0.72 2.06 -23.38
N LEU A 279 -0.60 2.02 -22.05
CA LEU A 279 0.28 1.11 -21.33
C LEU A 279 -0.44 -0.22 -21.07
N SER A 280 0.13 -1.33 -21.55
CA SER A 280 -0.40 -2.68 -21.30
C SER A 280 0.03 -3.20 -19.93
N LEU A 281 -0.89 -3.79 -19.18
CA LEU A 281 -0.60 -4.36 -17.86
C LEU A 281 0.39 -5.54 -17.96
N GLU A 282 1.60 -5.35 -17.42
CA GLU A 282 2.54 -6.40 -16.97
C GLU A 282 2.94 -7.48 -17.97
N VAL A 283 2.94 -7.14 -19.26
CA VAL A 283 3.90 -7.72 -20.22
C VAL A 283 5.18 -6.90 -20.29
N ASP A 284 5.19 -5.69 -19.72
CA ASP A 284 6.34 -4.81 -19.65
C ASP A 284 7.22 -5.22 -18.48
N CYS A 285 8.54 -5.22 -18.69
CA CYS A 285 9.50 -5.28 -17.59
C CYS A 285 9.11 -4.26 -16.54
N PRO A 286 8.86 -4.66 -15.27
CA PRO A 286 8.66 -3.66 -14.24
C PRO A 286 9.91 -2.78 -14.22
N ALA A 287 9.71 -1.46 -14.33
CA ALA A 287 10.80 -0.52 -14.18
C ALA A 287 11.56 -0.89 -12.90
N PRO A 288 12.90 -1.04 -12.97
CA PRO A 288 13.67 -1.42 -11.82
C PRO A 288 13.49 -0.39 -10.72
N HIS A 289 13.38 -0.89 -9.50
CA HIS A 289 13.07 -0.07 -8.35
C HIS A 289 13.66 -0.65 -7.09
N LYS A 290 13.83 0.24 -6.11
CA LYS A 290 14.20 -0.10 -4.75
C LYS A 290 13.19 0.55 -3.83
N LEU A 291 12.78 -0.18 -2.80
CA LEU A 291 11.85 0.30 -1.81
C LEU A 291 12.30 -0.06 -0.39
N THR A 292 11.79 0.68 0.57
CA THR A 292 11.83 0.35 1.99
C THR A 292 10.55 0.86 2.65
N SER A 293 10.30 0.46 3.89
CA SER A 293 9.11 0.91 4.60
C SER A 293 9.34 1.11 6.08
N ARG A 294 8.52 1.99 6.66
CA ARG A 294 8.47 2.24 8.10
C ARG A 294 7.03 2.42 8.56
N MET A 295 6.78 2.19 9.85
CA MET A 295 5.43 2.29 10.44
C MET A 295 5.37 3.40 11.51
N PRO A 296 4.55 4.44 11.32
CA PRO A 296 4.19 5.40 12.38
C PRO A 296 3.56 4.70 13.58
N THR A 297 4.09 4.95 14.77
CA THR A 297 3.50 4.50 16.04
C THR A 297 2.27 5.33 16.42
N PRO A 298 1.45 4.90 17.39
CA PRO A 298 0.36 5.72 17.92
C PRO A 298 0.78 7.07 18.52
N LYS A 299 2.09 7.28 18.77
CA LYS A 299 2.65 8.55 19.25
C LYS A 299 3.03 9.52 18.12
N TRP A 300 2.74 9.17 16.87
CA TRP A 300 3.03 10.01 15.69
C TRP A 300 2.49 11.43 15.87
N ASP A 301 3.33 12.43 15.61
CA ASP A 301 3.04 13.84 15.87
C ASP A 301 3.56 14.78 14.76
N GLU A 302 3.45 16.09 15.00
CA GLU A 302 3.96 17.11 14.07
C GLU A 302 5.48 17.06 13.90
N THR A 303 6.24 16.77 14.96
CA THR A 303 7.69 16.63 14.89
C THR A 303 8.07 15.48 13.96
N SER A 304 7.39 14.34 14.05
CA SER A 304 7.57 13.22 13.13
C SER A 304 7.26 13.59 11.68
N ARG A 305 6.15 14.31 11.43
CA ARG A 305 5.81 14.82 10.07
C ARG A 305 6.89 15.74 9.51
N LYS A 306 7.42 16.67 10.32
CA LYS A 306 8.53 17.55 9.93
C LYS A 306 9.75 16.76 9.48
N GLN A 307 10.16 15.75 10.26
CA GLN A 307 11.27 14.88 9.90
C GLN A 307 10.99 14.03 8.65
N LEU A 308 9.74 13.60 8.45
CA LEU A 308 9.33 12.93 7.20
C LEU A 308 9.53 13.83 5.99
N VAL A 309 9.08 15.08 6.03
CA VAL A 309 9.26 16.06 4.93
C VAL A 309 10.75 16.33 4.66
N ARG A 310 11.58 16.45 5.71
CA ARG A 310 13.04 16.57 5.55
C ARG A 310 13.65 15.37 4.83
N SER A 311 13.21 14.15 5.18
CA SER A 311 13.72 12.91 4.56
C SER A 311 13.45 12.78 3.05
N LEU A 312 12.54 13.60 2.51
CA LEU A 312 12.17 13.60 1.09
C LEU A 312 12.96 14.61 0.25
N GLN A 313 13.92 15.31 0.83
CA GLN A 313 14.79 16.24 0.11
C GLN A 313 16.22 15.72 0.15
N SER A 314 16.87 15.63 -0.99
CA SER A 314 18.23 15.10 -1.03
C SER A 314 19.03 15.63 -2.21
N THR A 315 20.32 15.88 -1.97
CA THR A 315 21.29 16.15 -3.02
C THR A 315 21.47 14.96 -3.96
N LEU A 316 21.16 13.73 -3.53
CA LEU A 316 21.19 12.50 -4.34
C LEU A 316 20.17 12.50 -5.49
N LEU A 317 19.08 13.26 -5.35
CA LEU A 317 18.02 13.37 -6.35
C LEU A 317 18.22 14.57 -7.29
N ASN A 318 19.27 15.37 -7.12
CA ASN A 318 19.51 16.54 -7.97
C ASN A 318 20.21 16.15 -9.28
N VAL A 319 19.43 16.11 -10.37
CA VAL A 319 19.88 15.69 -11.72
C VAL A 319 20.95 16.62 -12.29
N ASN A 320 20.90 17.93 -12.00
CA ASN A 320 21.87 18.91 -12.54
C ASN A 320 23.30 18.74 -11.98
N LYS A 321 23.45 18.10 -10.81
CA LYS A 321 24.76 17.70 -10.27
C LYS A 321 25.27 16.37 -10.84
N CYS A 322 24.42 15.65 -11.58
CA CYS A 322 24.69 14.27 -11.99
C CYS A 322 25.30 14.15 -13.38
N GLU A 323 25.25 15.19 -14.21
CA GLU A 323 25.75 15.10 -15.59
C GLU A 323 27.27 15.36 -15.65
N PRO A 324 28.08 14.43 -16.19
CA PRO A 324 29.47 14.72 -16.55
C PRO A 324 29.50 15.86 -17.57
N SER A 325 30.48 16.77 -17.47
CA SER A 325 30.61 17.95 -18.35
C SER A 325 30.71 17.66 -19.86
N ASN A 326 30.81 16.39 -20.26
CA ASN A 326 30.91 15.94 -21.65
C ASN A 326 29.64 15.24 -22.15
N PHE A 327 28.54 15.26 -21.38
CA PHE A 327 27.26 14.69 -21.76
C PHE A 327 26.34 15.81 -22.27
N SER A 328 26.01 15.82 -23.57
CA SER A 328 24.87 16.61 -24.04
C SER A 328 23.63 15.74 -23.90
N ALA A 329 22.77 16.01 -22.92
CA ALA A 329 21.44 15.42 -22.85
C ALA A 329 20.64 15.87 -24.08
N THR A 330 20.69 15.10 -25.17
CA THR A 330 19.86 15.36 -26.34
C THR A 330 18.45 14.84 -26.18
N ASP A 331 18.13 14.12 -25.09
CA ASP A 331 16.77 13.77 -24.70
C ASP A 331 16.67 13.66 -23.18
N ASP A 332 15.96 14.60 -22.56
CA ASP A 332 15.68 14.76 -21.12
C ASP A 332 14.91 13.58 -20.47
N LYS A 333 14.68 12.49 -21.21
CA LYS A 333 13.75 11.40 -20.85
C LYS A 333 14.42 10.07 -20.50
N ASP A 334 15.70 9.88 -20.82
CA ASP A 334 16.34 8.55 -20.72
C ASP A 334 17.13 8.31 -19.42
N THR A 335 17.22 9.28 -18.50
CA THR A 335 18.07 9.23 -17.28
C THR A 335 17.36 9.55 -15.96
N SER A 336 16.02 9.54 -15.91
CA SER A 336 15.26 9.99 -14.74
C SER A 336 15.20 8.97 -13.59
N ILE A 337 15.35 9.47 -12.35
CA ILE A 337 14.98 8.78 -11.11
C ILE A 337 13.62 9.34 -10.66
N GLU A 338 12.64 8.47 -10.44
CA GLU A 338 11.39 8.84 -9.77
C GLU A 338 11.44 8.38 -8.31
N ALA A 339 11.55 9.33 -7.39
CA ALA A 339 11.64 9.06 -5.95
C ALA A 339 10.43 9.65 -5.23
N TYR A 340 9.77 8.87 -4.39
CA TYR A 340 8.59 9.31 -3.65
C TYR A 340 8.31 8.42 -2.43
N ILE A 341 7.39 8.87 -1.58
CA ILE A 341 6.73 8.01 -0.60
C ILE A 341 5.26 7.80 -0.95
N THR A 342 4.73 6.67 -0.51
CA THR A 342 3.28 6.42 -0.43
C THR A 342 2.88 6.21 1.02
N LEU A 343 1.98 7.07 1.51
CA LEU A 343 1.32 6.92 2.79
C LEU A 343 0.05 6.08 2.60
N GLY A 344 0.04 4.84 3.09
CA GLY A 344 -1.07 3.90 2.86
C GLY A 344 -1.94 3.75 4.10
N ALA A 345 -3.21 4.17 4.05
CA ALA A 345 -4.09 4.15 5.24
C ALA A 345 -4.35 2.71 5.74
N ILE A 346 -4.24 2.50 7.05
CA ILE A 346 -4.56 1.25 7.74
C ILE A 346 -5.76 1.45 8.66
N SER A 347 -5.70 2.46 9.53
CA SER A 347 -6.74 2.69 10.53
C SER A 347 -8.09 3.05 9.90
N GLY A 348 -9.14 2.57 10.52
CA GLY A 348 -10.51 2.80 10.08
C GLY A 348 -11.49 2.08 11.00
N LYS A 349 -12.74 2.02 10.55
CA LYS A 349 -13.85 1.38 11.26
C LYS A 349 -13.50 -0.02 11.75
N PHE A 350 -12.84 -0.83 10.91
CA PHE A 350 -12.52 -2.21 11.26
C PHE A 350 -11.66 -2.33 12.53
N TYR A 351 -10.56 -1.59 12.60
CA TYR A 351 -9.65 -1.67 13.76
C TYR A 351 -10.22 -0.97 15.00
N ALA A 352 -11.00 0.10 14.82
CA ALA A 352 -11.73 0.72 15.94
C ALA A 352 -12.76 -0.24 16.57
N GLU A 353 -13.50 -0.99 15.75
CA GLU A 353 -14.46 -1.99 16.23
C GLU A 353 -13.76 -3.22 16.81
N LYS A 354 -12.71 -3.72 16.16
CA LYS A 354 -11.93 -4.89 16.63
C LYS A 354 -11.37 -4.66 18.03
N GLN A 355 -10.91 -3.44 18.34
CA GLN A 355 -10.39 -3.10 19.67
C GLN A 355 -11.46 -3.13 20.78
N ASN A 356 -12.75 -3.02 20.43
CA ASN A 356 -13.85 -3.11 21.39
C ASN A 356 -14.31 -4.55 21.66
N LEU A 357 -13.88 -5.52 20.83
CA LEU A 357 -14.21 -6.93 21.03
C LEU A 357 -13.40 -7.54 22.18
N PRO A 358 -13.95 -8.47 22.98
CA PRO A 358 -13.18 -9.30 23.89
C PRO A 358 -12.08 -10.07 23.16
N GLU A 359 -10.92 -10.27 23.79
CA GLU A 359 -9.77 -11.02 23.20
C GLU A 359 -10.15 -12.36 22.55
N PRO A 360 -11.01 -13.22 23.15
CA PRO A 360 -11.40 -14.49 22.53
C PRO A 360 -12.17 -14.35 21.20
N GLU A 361 -12.82 -13.21 20.98
CA GLU A 361 -13.61 -12.93 19.78
C GLU A 361 -12.77 -12.29 18.66
N ARG A 362 -11.56 -11.80 18.99
CA ARG A 362 -10.66 -11.20 18.02
C ARG A 362 -10.04 -12.26 17.14
N ILE A 363 -10.10 -12.05 15.83
CA ILE A 363 -9.31 -12.87 14.91
C ILE A 363 -7.81 -12.72 15.20
N LYS A 364 -7.18 -13.85 15.53
CA LYS A 364 -5.74 -13.92 15.75
C LYS A 364 -5.01 -13.92 14.41
N ILE A 365 -4.09 -12.97 14.26
CA ILE A 365 -3.19 -12.81 13.11
C ILE A 365 -1.77 -12.53 13.60
N SER A 366 -0.79 -12.82 12.76
CA SER A 366 0.63 -12.60 13.05
C SER A 366 1.16 -11.26 12.53
N PHE A 367 0.37 -10.56 11.70
CA PHE A 367 0.64 -9.17 11.35
C PHE A 367 0.62 -8.28 12.62
N PRO A 368 1.74 -7.63 13.00
CA PRO A 368 1.86 -6.97 14.31
C PRO A 368 1.30 -5.54 14.33
N TYR A 369 1.22 -4.88 13.17
CA TYR A 369 1.02 -3.42 13.06
C TYR A 369 -0.45 -2.99 12.99
N GLN A 370 -1.30 -3.62 13.80
CA GLN A 370 -2.76 -3.39 13.78
C GLN A 370 -3.18 -2.05 14.41
N ASP A 371 -2.31 -1.47 15.22
CA ASP A 371 -2.47 -0.18 15.90
C ASP A 371 -1.96 1.01 15.06
N ARG A 372 -1.43 0.77 13.85
CA ARG A 372 -0.84 1.82 13.01
C ARG A 372 -1.90 2.53 12.20
N ALA A 373 -1.77 3.86 12.10
CA ALA A 373 -2.68 4.67 11.30
C ALA A 373 -2.47 4.45 9.79
N PHE A 374 -1.22 4.33 9.36
CA PHE A 374 -0.83 4.16 7.96
C PHE A 374 0.53 3.48 7.82
N THR A 375 0.91 3.08 6.61
CA THR A 375 2.29 2.68 6.23
C THR A 375 3.02 3.87 5.61
N ILE A 376 4.34 3.99 5.79
CA ILE A 376 5.18 4.85 4.95
C ILE A 376 6.03 3.94 4.06
N GLN A 377 5.83 3.99 2.75
CA GLN A 377 6.59 3.23 1.76
C GLN A 377 7.44 4.18 0.93
N TYR A 378 8.77 4.11 1.05
CA TYR A 378 9.70 4.84 0.18
C TYR A 378 9.95 4.02 -1.08
N GLN A 379 9.97 4.69 -2.23
CA GLN A 379 10.16 4.06 -3.52
C GLN A 379 11.05 4.94 -4.39
N ALA A 380 12.04 4.32 -5.02
CA ALA A 380 12.84 4.93 -6.06
C ALA A 380 12.80 4.02 -7.28
N TRP A 381 12.41 4.58 -8.41
CA TRP A 381 12.32 3.94 -9.71
C TRP A 381 13.32 4.60 -10.65
N TRP A 382 13.92 3.83 -11.54
CA TRP A 382 14.83 4.36 -12.55
C TRP A 382 14.63 3.67 -13.88
N ASN A 383 14.99 4.36 -14.95
CA ASN A 383 15.00 3.75 -16.27
C ASN A 383 16.18 2.76 -16.38
N GLN A 384 15.91 1.62 -16.99
CA GLN A 384 16.93 0.69 -17.45
C GLN A 384 16.66 0.38 -18.91
N SER A 385 17.70 0.39 -19.72
CA SER A 385 17.61 -0.04 -21.12
C SER A 385 17.31 -1.54 -21.15
N SER A 386 16.04 -1.88 -21.19
CA SER A 386 15.55 -3.21 -21.52
C SER A 386 14.46 -3.03 -22.56
N GLY A 387 14.50 -3.86 -23.61
CA GLY A 387 13.42 -3.89 -24.59
C GLY A 387 12.07 -4.20 -23.94
N LYS A 388 10.99 -4.01 -24.71
CA LYS A 388 9.58 -4.15 -24.29
C LYS A 388 9.19 -5.48 -23.60
N TYR A 389 10.06 -6.51 -23.61
CA TYR A 389 9.77 -7.85 -23.09
C TYR A 389 10.85 -8.46 -22.17
N CYS A 390 11.75 -7.65 -21.63
CA CYS A 390 12.87 -8.11 -20.78
C CYS A 390 13.89 -8.97 -21.52
N GLU A 391 13.72 -9.04 -22.83
CA GLU A 391 14.80 -9.34 -23.74
C GLU A 391 15.73 -8.13 -23.69
N MET A 392 16.88 -8.32 -23.06
CA MET A 392 18.00 -7.41 -23.26
C MET A 392 18.28 -7.43 -24.76
N SER A 393 17.96 -6.35 -25.47
CA SER A 393 18.49 -6.25 -26.83
C SER A 393 20.02 -6.18 -26.71
N PRO A 394 20.78 -6.46 -27.78
CA PRO A 394 22.22 -6.23 -27.81
C PRO A 394 22.55 -4.72 -27.74
N GLU A 395 22.07 -4.01 -26.72
CA GLU A 395 22.44 -2.63 -26.44
C GLU A 395 23.94 -2.59 -26.13
N THR A 396 24.63 -1.60 -26.67
CA THR A 396 26.06 -1.43 -26.43
C THR A 396 26.31 -1.10 -24.96
N LYS A 397 27.45 -1.54 -24.40
CA LYS A 397 27.87 -1.17 -23.04
C LYS A 397 27.81 0.35 -22.82
N GLU A 398 28.05 1.14 -23.86
CA GLU A 398 28.01 2.60 -23.85
C GLU A 398 26.62 3.19 -23.52
N GLN A 399 25.52 2.50 -23.85
CA GLN A 399 24.16 2.94 -23.51
C GLN A 399 23.76 2.60 -22.06
N LYS A 400 24.33 1.53 -21.49
CA LYS A 400 24.03 1.05 -20.13
C LYS A 400 24.89 1.69 -19.04
N ILE A 401 26.09 2.18 -19.37
CA ILE A 401 27.01 2.75 -18.38
C ILE A 401 26.49 4.06 -17.77
N PRO A 402 25.88 5.00 -18.53
CA PRO A 402 25.38 6.27 -17.98
C PRO A 402 24.27 6.10 -16.93
N THR A 403 23.33 5.17 -17.13
CA THR A 403 22.18 4.98 -16.22
C THR A 403 22.57 4.41 -14.85
N ARG A 404 23.73 3.73 -14.75
CA ARG A 404 24.23 3.17 -13.47
C ARG A 404 24.50 4.22 -12.41
N PHE A 405 24.91 5.43 -12.81
CA PHE A 405 25.14 6.51 -11.85
C PHE A 405 23.82 6.93 -11.17
N HIS A 406 22.73 6.97 -11.94
CA HIS A 406 21.39 7.25 -11.43
C HIS A 406 20.85 6.10 -10.57
N GLU A 407 21.08 4.85 -10.98
CA GLU A 407 20.73 3.66 -10.21
C GLU A 407 21.37 3.66 -8.81
N ASN A 408 22.69 3.89 -8.71
CA ASN A 408 23.37 3.92 -7.42
C ASN A 408 22.81 5.03 -6.52
N ARG A 409 22.58 6.23 -7.07
CA ARG A 409 22.03 7.35 -6.28
C ARG A 409 20.60 7.11 -5.82
N ALA A 410 19.78 6.44 -6.62
CA ALA A 410 18.44 6.00 -6.23
C ALA A 410 18.52 5.01 -5.05
N GLN A 411 19.46 4.07 -5.09
CA GLN A 411 19.68 3.11 -4.01
C GLN A 411 20.24 3.77 -2.74
N ASP A 412 21.22 4.68 -2.89
CA ASP A 412 21.80 5.47 -1.81
C ASP A 412 20.74 6.37 -1.15
N TRP A 413 19.81 6.92 -1.93
CA TRP A 413 18.69 7.69 -1.40
C TRP A 413 17.76 6.80 -0.56
N ILE A 414 17.41 5.60 -1.03
CA ILE A 414 16.62 4.65 -0.22
C ILE A 414 17.35 4.28 1.07
N GLU A 415 18.67 4.08 1.02
CA GLU A 415 19.48 3.80 2.21
C GLU A 415 19.46 4.98 3.19
N THR A 416 19.70 6.19 2.71
CA THR A 416 19.61 7.43 3.50
C THR A 416 18.23 7.56 4.13
N CYS A 417 17.17 7.37 3.34
CA CYS A 417 15.80 7.42 3.84
C CYS A 417 15.48 6.32 4.85
N ARG A 418 16.11 5.14 4.78
CA ARG A 418 15.92 4.05 5.76
C ARG A 418 16.58 4.39 7.09
N GLU A 419 17.77 4.99 7.06
CA GLU A 419 18.55 5.35 8.25
C GLU A 419 18.09 6.68 8.87
N PHE A 420 17.39 7.53 8.10
CA PHE A 420 16.91 8.82 8.56
C PHE A 420 16.02 8.67 9.80
N HIS A 421 16.42 9.35 10.87
CA HIS A 421 15.69 9.32 12.13
C HIS A 421 14.39 10.12 12.02
N ILE A 422 13.26 9.42 12.10
CA ILE A 422 11.94 10.02 12.26
C ILE A 422 11.38 9.55 13.59
N PRO A 423 11.18 10.45 14.57
CA PRO A 423 10.58 10.09 15.86
C PRO A 423 9.27 9.34 15.68
N HIS A 424 8.92 8.51 16.65
CA HIS A 424 7.62 7.81 16.66
C HIS A 424 7.40 6.90 15.43
N THR A 425 8.45 6.40 14.81
CA THR A 425 8.38 5.35 13.77
C THR A 425 9.15 4.10 14.23
N SER A 426 8.63 2.92 13.91
CA SER A 426 9.24 1.64 14.28
C SER A 426 8.73 0.51 13.40
N GLY A 427 9.61 -0.41 13.01
CA GLY A 427 9.23 -1.59 12.23
C GLY A 427 8.99 -1.32 10.75
N SER A 428 8.79 -2.38 9.97
CA SER A 428 8.63 -2.35 8.52
C SER A 428 7.56 -3.35 8.06
N PHE A 429 7.05 -3.21 6.84
CA PHE A 429 6.01 -4.10 6.31
C PHE A 429 6.59 -5.20 5.41
N ILE A 430 6.36 -6.48 5.71
CA ILE A 430 7.01 -7.62 5.02
C ILE A 430 6.64 -7.74 3.53
N SER A 431 5.45 -7.28 3.13
CA SER A 431 5.06 -7.19 1.72
C SER A 431 5.89 -6.16 0.95
N PHE A 432 6.50 -5.19 1.64
CA PHE A 432 7.48 -4.24 1.12
C PHE A 432 8.89 -4.72 1.50
N LYS A 433 9.21 -5.96 1.06
CA LYS A 433 10.41 -6.68 1.47
C LYS A 433 11.67 -5.94 1.03
N ASP A 434 12.57 -5.75 2.00
CA ASP A 434 13.85 -5.08 1.84
C ASP A 434 14.94 -5.93 2.48
N ALA A 435 15.94 -6.31 1.67
CA ALA A 435 17.02 -7.19 2.10
C ALA A 435 17.82 -6.63 3.29
N SER A 436 17.87 -5.30 3.47
CA SER A 436 18.65 -4.68 4.53
C SER A 436 17.90 -4.53 5.86
N VAL A 437 16.56 -4.65 5.88
CA VAL A 437 15.77 -4.56 7.12
C VAL A 437 15.88 -5.88 7.92
N PRO A 438 16.27 -5.88 9.20
CA PRO A 438 16.27 -7.08 10.02
C PRO A 438 14.94 -7.84 10.01
N THR A 439 14.94 -9.17 9.91
CA THR A 439 13.69 -9.96 9.79
C THR A 439 12.72 -9.71 10.95
N LYS A 440 13.25 -9.59 12.18
CA LYS A 440 12.46 -9.30 13.39
C LYS A 440 11.64 -8.00 13.27
N ASP A 441 12.15 -7.00 12.55
CA ASP A 441 11.50 -5.70 12.41
C ASP A 441 10.28 -5.75 11.50
N TYR A 442 10.03 -6.88 10.81
CA TYR A 442 8.78 -7.11 10.10
C TYR A 442 7.65 -7.63 10.98
N PHE A 443 8.00 -8.29 12.09
CA PHE A 443 7.06 -9.05 12.91
C PHE A 443 6.98 -8.53 14.34
N SER A 444 7.87 -7.62 14.73
CA SER A 444 7.95 -6.99 16.05
C SER A 444 7.77 -8.05 17.15
N ASP A 445 6.77 -7.88 17.99
CA ASP A 445 6.53 -8.67 19.19
C ASP A 445 6.10 -10.11 18.86
N ASN A 446 5.63 -10.35 17.63
CA ASN A 446 5.26 -11.68 17.16
C ASN A 446 6.45 -12.53 16.70
N TYR A 447 7.64 -11.94 16.51
CA TYR A 447 8.77 -12.66 15.89
C TYR A 447 9.14 -13.95 16.62
N GLN A 448 9.23 -13.91 17.96
CA GLN A 448 9.58 -15.09 18.75
C GLN A 448 8.51 -16.19 18.68
N ALA A 449 7.23 -15.81 18.71
CA ALA A 449 6.13 -16.76 18.58
C ALA A 449 6.08 -17.40 17.18
N LEU A 450 6.47 -16.64 16.15
CA LEU A 450 6.62 -17.17 14.78
C LEU A 450 7.78 -18.17 14.68
N ILE A 451 8.92 -17.90 15.33
CA ILE A 451 10.03 -18.86 15.43
C ILE A 451 9.55 -20.15 16.11
N ASN A 452 8.85 -20.03 17.24
CA ASN A 452 8.32 -21.19 17.95
C ASN A 452 7.39 -22.01 17.05
N THR A 453 6.45 -21.35 16.35
CA THR A 453 5.54 -22.01 15.41
C THR A 453 6.29 -22.73 14.28
N LYS A 454 7.33 -22.10 13.72
CA LYS A 454 8.20 -22.72 12.72
C LYS A 454 8.80 -24.03 13.27
N LEU A 455 9.42 -23.96 14.44
CA LEU A 455 10.13 -25.09 15.04
C LEU A 455 9.18 -26.24 15.45
N THR A 456 8.01 -25.93 15.98
CA THR A 456 7.10 -26.95 16.53
C THR A 456 6.13 -27.53 15.51
N SER A 457 5.71 -26.73 14.52
CA SER A 457 4.53 -27.04 13.72
C SER A 457 4.82 -27.24 12.23
N SER A 458 5.94 -26.73 11.68
CA SER A 458 6.19 -26.81 10.23
C SER A 458 6.80 -28.15 9.76
N LYS A 459 7.16 -29.06 10.68
CA LYS A 459 7.86 -30.32 10.40
C LYS A 459 9.06 -30.16 9.46
N ASP A 460 9.81 -29.08 9.61
CA ASP A 460 10.93 -28.72 8.73
C ASP A 460 12.28 -28.76 9.46
N GLU A 461 12.62 -29.94 9.99
CA GLU A 461 13.84 -30.16 10.78
C GLU A 461 15.12 -29.80 10.03
N LYS A 462 15.10 -29.90 8.69
CA LYS A 462 16.24 -29.62 7.81
C LYS A 462 16.26 -28.18 7.29
N CYS A 463 15.32 -27.33 7.75
CA CYS A 463 15.19 -25.95 7.27
C CYS A 463 15.14 -25.87 5.73
N LEU A 464 14.39 -26.78 5.09
CA LEU A 464 14.16 -26.83 3.64
C LEU A 464 13.38 -25.59 3.17
N LEU A 465 12.43 -25.14 3.98
CA LEU A 465 11.54 -24.04 3.68
C LEU A 465 12.19 -22.71 4.09
N ARG A 466 13.19 -22.28 3.29
CA ARG A 466 14.04 -21.11 3.60
C ARG A 466 14.22 -20.10 2.47
N SER A 467 14.49 -18.86 2.88
CA SER A 467 14.79 -17.68 2.07
C SER A 467 15.67 -16.71 2.89
N ARG A 468 16.05 -15.57 2.30
CA ARG A 468 16.83 -14.54 3.01
C ARG A 468 16.12 -13.95 4.24
N LYS A 469 14.79 -14.02 4.30
CA LYS A 469 13.95 -13.47 5.38
C LYS A 469 13.16 -14.58 6.11
N THR A 470 13.70 -15.79 6.16
CA THR A 470 13.07 -16.88 6.91
C THR A 470 13.00 -16.53 8.39
N ILE A 471 11.91 -16.97 9.01
CA ILE A 471 11.69 -16.89 10.45
C ILE A 471 12.47 -18.03 11.11
N ILE A 472 13.56 -17.68 11.79
CA ILE A 472 14.42 -18.56 12.59
C ILE A 472 15.08 -17.79 13.72
#